data_AF-A0AAD6Q636-F1
#
_entry.id   AF-A0AAD6Q636-F1
#
_cell.length_a   1.000
_cell.length_b   1.000
_cell.length_c   1.000
_cell.angle_alpha   90.00
_cell.angle_beta   90.00
_cell.angle_gamma   90.00
#
_symmetry.space_group_name_H-M   'P 1'
#
loop_
_entity.id
_entity.type
_entity.pdbx_description
1 polymer ?
#
loop_
_entity_poly.entity_id
_entity_poly.type
_entity_poly.pdbx_seq_one_letter_code
_entity_poly.pdbx_strand_id
1 'polypeptide(L)'
;MTNRIGSYAVSECFNQLSAEDNMLLYEAAIECCLDLAIDHEGSLALIRVINTIQGLQRYRLLDILSTYAAFLSQDPKGNYVVQKVISLNNPLFTQKICYHLRGYYGTISLQKGGSHIAEKCLDTEWKSWVIEDFLSNTTTLLQVAKDEFGNYVIQKALKVTKKSGNPLYQQLLLRLQPHLSILLSGYGRNVFNFITGRKSVKKV
;
A
#
# COMPACT_ATOMS: atom_id res chain seq x y z
N MET A 1 -16.29 -9.81 -16.34
CA MET A 1 -15.03 -10.06 -15.59
C MET A 1 -15.24 -10.45 -14.12
N THR A 2 -16.44 -10.29 -13.54
CA THR A 2 -16.76 -10.66 -12.15
C THR A 2 -17.29 -12.10 -11.97
N ASN A 3 -17.56 -12.79 -13.08
CA ASN A 3 -17.88 -14.23 -13.09
C ASN A 3 -16.61 -15.02 -13.44
N ARG A 4 -16.35 -16.15 -12.76
CA ARG A 4 -15.14 -16.97 -12.98
C ARG A 4 -14.94 -17.41 -14.43
N ILE A 5 -15.99 -17.91 -15.10
CA ILE A 5 -15.91 -18.36 -16.50
C ILE A 5 -15.71 -17.16 -17.43
N GLY A 6 -16.49 -16.10 -17.22
CA GLY A 6 -16.35 -14.86 -17.99
C GLY A 6 -14.98 -14.18 -17.82
N SER A 7 -14.40 -14.24 -16.62
CA SER A 7 -13.07 -13.73 -16.29
C SER A 7 -11.99 -14.52 -17.04
N TYR A 8 -12.13 -15.85 -17.08
CA TYR A 8 -11.22 -16.70 -17.84
C TYR A 8 -11.30 -16.42 -19.35
N ALA A 9 -12.51 -16.36 -19.92
CA ALA A 9 -12.69 -16.05 -21.35
C ALA A 9 -12.08 -14.70 -21.73
N VAL A 10 -12.34 -13.65 -20.94
CA VAL A 10 -11.75 -12.32 -21.16
C VAL A 10 -10.23 -12.34 -21.00
N SER A 11 -9.69 -13.13 -20.06
CA SER A 11 -8.24 -13.28 -19.90
C SER A 11 -7.59 -13.95 -21.11
N GLU A 12 -8.26 -14.92 -21.73
CA GLU A 12 -7.78 -15.57 -22.93
C GLU A 12 -7.74 -14.61 -24.12
N CYS A 13 -8.75 -13.75 -24.26
CA CYS A 13 -8.74 -12.66 -25.24
C CYS A 13 -7.50 -11.75 -25.08
N PHE A 14 -7.17 -11.35 -23.84
CA PHE A 14 -6.00 -10.52 -23.58
C PHE A 14 -4.66 -11.19 -23.91
N ASN A 15 -4.59 -12.52 -23.86
CA ASN A 15 -3.36 -13.26 -24.16
C ASN A 15 -3.20 -13.57 -25.64
N GLN A 16 -4.31 -13.83 -26.34
CA GLN A 16 -4.30 -14.34 -27.72
C GLN A 16 -4.48 -13.26 -28.77
N LEU A 17 -5.15 -12.16 -28.44
CA LEU A 17 -5.50 -11.10 -29.40
C LEU A 17 -4.54 -9.91 -29.31
N SER A 18 -4.44 -9.15 -30.40
CA SER A 18 -3.63 -7.93 -30.43
C SER A 18 -4.19 -6.86 -29.48
N ALA A 19 -3.39 -5.82 -29.21
CA ALA A 19 -3.87 -4.69 -28.41
C ALA A 19 -5.03 -3.94 -29.08
N GLU A 20 -5.07 -3.91 -30.42
CA GLU A 20 -6.13 -3.29 -31.21
C GLU A 20 -7.43 -4.10 -31.12
N ASP A 21 -7.34 -5.42 -31.25
CA ASP A 21 -8.51 -6.32 -31.13
C ASP A 21 -9.12 -6.32 -29.73
N ASN A 22 -8.28 -6.12 -28.70
CA ASN A 22 -8.72 -6.02 -27.30
C ASN A 22 -9.24 -4.64 -26.89
N MET A 23 -9.25 -3.64 -27.80
CA MET A 23 -9.53 -2.24 -27.45
C MET A 23 -10.87 -2.06 -26.73
N LEU A 24 -11.95 -2.70 -27.19
CA LEU A 24 -13.27 -2.62 -26.56
C LEU A 24 -13.27 -3.23 -25.15
N LEU A 25 -12.55 -4.33 -24.94
CA LEU A 25 -12.43 -4.96 -23.63
C LEU A 25 -11.62 -4.08 -22.66
N TYR A 26 -10.60 -3.38 -23.15
CA TYR A 26 -9.85 -2.43 -22.35
C TYR A 26 -10.69 -1.22 -21.94
N GLU A 27 -11.47 -0.63 -22.85
CA GLU A 27 -12.35 0.49 -22.51
C GLU A 27 -13.40 0.07 -21.47
N ALA A 28 -14.05 -1.09 -21.66
CA ALA A 28 -15.00 -1.61 -20.67
C ALA A 28 -14.34 -1.89 -19.30
N ALA A 29 -13.11 -2.42 -19.29
CA ALA A 29 -12.37 -2.65 -18.05
C ALA A 29 -11.97 -1.33 -17.34
N ILE A 30 -11.68 -0.27 -18.10
CA ILE A 30 -11.38 1.07 -17.56
C ILE A 30 -12.64 1.69 -16.96
N GLU A 31 -13.77 1.64 -17.66
CA GLU A 31 -15.04 2.20 -17.20
C GLU A 31 -15.50 1.57 -15.89
N CYS A 32 -15.34 0.25 -15.76
CA CYS A 32 -15.76 -0.50 -14.57
C CYS A 32 -14.62 -0.78 -13.57
N CYS A 33 -13.45 -0.12 -13.70
CA CYS A 33 -12.24 -0.57 -13.00
C CYS A 33 -12.36 -0.55 -11.46
N LEU A 34 -13.16 0.36 -10.89
CA LEU A 34 -13.34 0.44 -9.44
C LEU A 34 -14.21 -0.70 -8.90
N ASP A 35 -15.32 -1.01 -9.59
CA ASP A 35 -16.18 -2.16 -9.23
C ASP A 35 -15.43 -3.48 -9.40
N LEU A 36 -14.64 -3.58 -10.48
CA LEU A 36 -13.78 -4.75 -10.68
C LEU A 36 -12.73 -4.87 -9.57
N ALA A 37 -12.12 -3.77 -9.13
CA ALA A 37 -11.06 -3.82 -8.13
C ALA A 37 -11.51 -4.35 -6.76
N ILE A 38 -12.77 -4.16 -6.39
CA ILE A 38 -13.35 -4.63 -5.11
C ILE A 38 -14.06 -5.98 -5.23
N ASP A 39 -14.26 -6.48 -6.45
CA ASP A 39 -14.81 -7.83 -6.68
C ASP A 39 -13.73 -8.93 -6.58
N HIS A 40 -14.14 -10.12 -6.14
CA HIS A 40 -13.19 -11.23 -5.96
C HIS A 40 -12.54 -11.69 -7.27
N GLU A 41 -13.34 -11.93 -8.32
CA GLU A 41 -12.83 -12.37 -9.62
C GLU A 41 -12.38 -11.17 -10.46
N GLY A 42 -13.08 -10.05 -10.32
CA GLY A 42 -12.79 -8.78 -10.97
C GLY A 42 -11.39 -8.27 -10.62
N SER A 43 -10.98 -8.33 -9.35
CA SER A 43 -9.66 -7.83 -8.93
C SER A 43 -8.52 -8.62 -9.56
N LEU A 44 -8.68 -9.94 -9.65
CA LEU A 44 -7.74 -10.83 -10.33
C LEU A 44 -7.69 -10.53 -11.83
N ALA A 45 -8.86 -10.37 -12.46
CA ALA A 45 -8.95 -10.01 -13.88
C ALA A 45 -8.31 -8.64 -14.16
N LEU A 46 -8.53 -7.66 -13.28
CA LEU A 46 -7.97 -6.33 -13.40
C LEU A 46 -6.45 -6.32 -13.23
N ILE A 47 -5.90 -7.14 -12.32
CA ILE A 47 -4.44 -7.34 -12.21
C ILE A 47 -3.86 -7.92 -13.51
N ARG A 48 -4.57 -8.81 -14.20
CA ARG A 48 -4.16 -9.33 -15.51
C ARG A 48 -4.19 -8.23 -16.57
N VAL A 49 -5.26 -7.42 -16.61
CA VAL A 49 -5.34 -6.24 -17.48
C VAL A 49 -4.16 -5.31 -17.26
N ILE A 50 -3.80 -5.01 -16.00
CA ILE A 50 -2.65 -4.17 -15.66
C ILE A 50 -1.33 -4.75 -16.20
N ASN A 51 -1.23 -6.06 -16.45
CA ASN A 51 -0.02 -6.65 -17.05
C ASN A 51 0.01 -6.51 -18.58
N THR A 52 -1.15 -6.51 -19.24
CA THR A 52 -1.23 -6.59 -20.71
C THR A 52 -1.50 -5.24 -21.38
N ILE A 53 -2.32 -4.38 -20.77
CA ILE A 53 -2.78 -3.11 -21.33
C ILE A 53 -1.60 -2.17 -21.62
N GLN A 54 -1.61 -1.49 -22.77
CA GLN A 54 -0.54 -0.58 -23.23
C GLN A 54 -1.08 0.81 -23.58
N GLY A 55 -0.18 1.73 -23.89
CA GLY A 55 -0.51 3.04 -24.46
C GLY A 55 -1.39 3.92 -23.56
N LEU A 56 -2.28 4.69 -24.20
CA LEU A 56 -3.16 5.66 -23.52
C LEU A 56 -4.13 4.98 -22.54
N GLN A 57 -4.65 3.80 -22.91
CA GLN A 57 -5.55 3.01 -22.07
C GLN A 57 -4.87 2.58 -20.77
N ARG A 58 -3.60 2.14 -20.85
CA ARG A 58 -2.80 1.84 -19.66
C ARG A 58 -2.69 3.05 -18.75
N TYR A 59 -2.36 4.21 -19.32
CA TYR A 59 -2.25 5.44 -18.55
C TYR A 59 -3.58 5.78 -17.85
N ARG A 60 -4.70 5.77 -18.57
CA ARG A 60 -6.05 6.04 -18.01
C ARG A 60 -6.39 5.09 -16.87
N LEU A 61 -6.18 3.78 -17.06
CA LEU A 61 -6.45 2.79 -16.02
C LEU A 61 -5.64 3.04 -14.75
N LEU A 62 -4.32 3.19 -14.90
CA LEU A 62 -3.43 3.40 -13.75
C LEU A 62 -3.69 4.75 -13.07
N ASP A 63 -4.10 5.76 -13.82
CA ASP A 63 -4.44 7.07 -13.28
C ASP A 63 -5.69 7.01 -12.38
N ILE A 64 -6.75 6.32 -12.82
CA ILE A 64 -7.96 6.12 -12.01
C ILE A 64 -7.61 5.32 -10.75
N LEU A 65 -6.95 4.16 -10.90
CA LEU A 65 -6.61 3.31 -9.74
C LEU A 65 -5.72 4.04 -8.71
N SER A 66 -4.80 4.87 -9.17
CA SER A 66 -3.93 5.66 -8.29
C SER A 66 -4.69 6.80 -7.60
N THR A 67 -5.70 7.38 -8.25
CA THR A 67 -6.54 8.44 -7.70
C THR A 67 -7.44 7.89 -6.58
N TYR A 68 -7.96 6.67 -6.74
CA TYR A 68 -8.81 6.01 -5.75
C TYR A 68 -8.05 5.13 -4.76
N ALA A 69 -6.72 5.31 -4.63
CA ALA A 69 -5.87 4.45 -3.82
C ALA A 69 -6.31 4.34 -2.35
N ALA A 70 -6.84 5.40 -1.73
CA ALA A 70 -7.31 5.36 -0.35
C ALA A 70 -8.53 4.46 -0.15
N PHE A 71 -9.50 4.52 -1.06
CA PHE A 71 -10.66 3.64 -1.06
C PHE A 71 -10.23 2.19 -1.27
N LEU A 72 -9.45 1.94 -2.33
CA LEU A 72 -9.04 0.59 -2.71
C LEU A 72 -8.11 -0.06 -1.68
N SER A 73 -7.21 0.70 -1.03
CA SER A 73 -6.27 0.15 -0.04
C SER A 73 -6.95 -0.37 1.22
N GLN A 74 -8.16 0.13 1.52
CA GLN A 74 -8.97 -0.30 2.66
C GLN A 74 -9.85 -1.52 2.34
N ASP A 75 -10.02 -1.83 1.05
CA ASP A 75 -10.84 -2.95 0.60
C ASP A 75 -10.06 -4.29 0.63
N PRO A 76 -10.67 -5.40 1.08
CA PRO A 76 -10.01 -6.72 1.15
C PRO A 76 -9.49 -7.26 -0.19
N LYS A 77 -10.03 -6.82 -1.33
CA LYS A 77 -9.57 -7.18 -2.68
C LYS A 77 -8.81 -6.03 -3.34
N GLY A 78 -9.31 -4.80 -3.22
CA GLY A 78 -8.73 -3.60 -3.80
C GLY A 78 -7.29 -3.34 -3.39
N ASN A 79 -6.90 -3.72 -2.16
CA ASN A 79 -5.52 -3.55 -1.70
C ASN A 79 -4.51 -4.29 -2.59
N TYR A 80 -4.87 -5.43 -3.17
CA TYR A 80 -4.00 -6.17 -4.08
C TYR A 80 -3.82 -5.45 -5.41
N VAL A 81 -4.85 -4.73 -5.88
CA VAL A 81 -4.80 -3.90 -7.08
C VAL A 81 -3.86 -2.70 -6.85
N VAL A 82 -3.97 -2.01 -5.72
CA VAL A 82 -3.06 -0.91 -5.38
C VAL A 82 -1.62 -1.40 -5.22
N GLN A 83 -1.42 -2.53 -4.54
CA GLN A 83 -0.11 -3.20 -4.45
C GLN A 83 0.46 -3.52 -5.84
N LYS A 84 -0.40 -3.95 -6.78
CA LYS A 84 0.03 -4.19 -8.16
C LYS A 84 0.47 -2.89 -8.84
N VAL A 85 -0.30 -1.81 -8.75
CA VAL A 85 0.05 -0.53 -9.38
C VAL A 85 1.36 0.02 -8.80
N ILE A 86 1.50 0.07 -7.47
CA ILE A 86 2.71 0.60 -6.82
C ILE A 86 3.94 -0.27 -7.08
N SER A 87 3.77 -1.58 -7.33
CA SER A 87 4.87 -2.49 -7.70
C SER A 87 5.50 -2.19 -9.06
N LEU A 88 4.80 -1.45 -9.93
CA LEU A 88 5.32 -1.02 -11.23
C LEU A 88 6.46 0.01 -11.08
N ASN A 89 6.62 0.62 -9.89
CA ASN A 89 7.62 1.65 -9.58
C ASN A 89 7.62 2.82 -10.57
N ASN A 90 6.48 3.10 -11.20
CA ASN A 90 6.33 4.29 -12.03
C ASN A 90 6.19 5.52 -11.11
N PRO A 91 7.07 6.53 -11.19
CA PRO A 91 7.06 7.65 -10.26
C PRO A 91 5.74 8.44 -10.25
N LEU A 92 5.11 8.65 -11.40
CA LEU A 92 3.86 9.41 -11.52
C LEU A 92 2.72 8.74 -10.75
N PHE A 93 2.49 7.45 -10.98
CA PHE A 93 1.43 6.71 -10.29
C PHE A 93 1.77 6.46 -8.82
N THR A 94 3.04 6.20 -8.50
CA THR A 94 3.49 6.00 -7.12
C THR A 94 3.31 7.27 -6.30
N GLN A 95 3.67 8.44 -6.85
CA GLN A 95 3.41 9.73 -6.22
C GLN A 95 1.93 9.91 -5.92
N LYS A 96 1.09 9.65 -6.93
CA LYS A 96 -0.36 9.82 -6.84
C LYS A 96 -0.95 8.92 -5.74
N ILE A 97 -0.54 7.66 -5.69
CA ILE A 97 -0.90 6.74 -4.59
C ILE A 97 -0.45 7.31 -3.24
N CYS A 98 0.83 7.68 -3.10
CA CYS A 98 1.35 8.20 -1.85
C CYS A 98 0.60 9.45 -1.37
N TYR A 99 0.21 10.31 -2.31
CA TYR A 99 -0.52 11.56 -2.03
C TYR A 99 -1.95 11.28 -1.58
N HIS A 100 -2.69 10.43 -2.29
CA HIS A 100 -4.09 10.14 -1.95
C HIS A 100 -4.24 9.30 -0.67
N LEU A 101 -3.19 8.62 -0.21
CA LEU A 101 -3.18 7.89 1.05
C LEU A 101 -2.96 8.75 2.30
N ARG A 102 -2.67 10.05 2.15
CA ARG A 102 -2.57 10.97 3.29
C ARG A 102 -3.88 11.04 4.06
N GLY A 103 -3.79 11.04 5.39
CA GLY A 103 -4.90 10.85 6.32
C GLY A 103 -5.29 9.39 6.55
N TYR A 104 -4.84 8.43 5.73
CA TYR A 104 -5.26 7.02 5.80
C TYR A 104 -4.15 6.07 6.22
N TYR A 105 -2.89 6.50 6.27
CA TYR A 105 -1.76 5.61 6.58
C TYR A 105 -1.91 4.90 7.93
N GLY A 106 -2.49 5.57 8.93
CA GLY A 106 -2.82 4.95 10.21
C GLY A 106 -3.76 3.75 10.05
N THR A 107 -4.89 3.95 9.37
CA THR A 107 -5.92 2.91 9.16
C THR A 107 -5.40 1.75 8.33
N ILE A 108 -4.79 2.02 7.17
CA ILE A 108 -4.34 0.95 6.27
C ILE A 108 -3.18 0.16 6.87
N SER A 109 -2.38 0.76 7.77
CA SER A 109 -1.28 0.05 8.44
C SER A 109 -1.74 -1.01 9.43
N LEU A 110 -3.01 -0.97 9.87
CA LEU A 110 -3.63 -1.99 10.73
C LEU A 110 -4.22 -3.17 9.93
N GLN A 111 -4.06 -3.16 8.60
CA GLN A 111 -4.58 -4.19 7.71
C GLN A 111 -3.42 -4.88 7.01
N LYS A 112 -3.46 -6.22 6.89
CA LYS A 112 -2.39 -7.00 6.24
C LYS A 112 -2.01 -6.47 4.85
N GLY A 113 -3.01 -6.19 4.01
CA GLY A 113 -2.79 -5.68 2.66
C GLY A 113 -2.33 -4.22 2.63
N GLY A 114 -2.97 -3.39 3.45
CA GLY A 114 -2.67 -1.96 3.56
C GLY A 114 -1.30 -1.67 4.15
N SER A 115 -0.81 -2.48 5.09
CA SER A 115 0.51 -2.30 5.70
C SER A 115 1.63 -2.46 4.67
N HIS A 116 1.48 -3.38 3.71
CA HIS A 116 2.43 -3.54 2.61
C HIS A 116 2.49 -2.31 1.70
N ILE A 117 1.34 -1.65 1.47
CA ILE A 117 1.27 -0.41 0.69
C ILE A 117 1.99 0.71 1.46
N ALA A 118 1.71 0.87 2.75
CA ALA A 118 2.38 1.86 3.60
C ALA A 118 3.90 1.65 3.66
N GLU A 119 4.37 0.41 3.81
CA GLU A 119 5.80 0.07 3.75
C GLU A 119 6.44 0.43 2.41
N LYS A 120 5.71 0.19 1.30
CA LYS A 120 6.18 0.55 -0.04
C LYS A 120 6.26 2.07 -0.20
N CYS A 121 5.29 2.83 0.29
CA CYS A 121 5.34 4.29 0.31
C CYS A 121 6.55 4.82 1.10
N LEU A 122 6.93 4.17 2.21
CA LEU A 122 8.14 4.53 2.99
C LEU A 122 9.46 4.32 2.25
N ASP A 123 9.50 3.46 1.23
CA ASP A 123 10.66 3.24 0.35
C ASP A 123 10.81 4.32 -0.74
N THR A 124 9.80 5.15 -0.94
CA THR A 124 9.79 6.20 -1.99
C THR A 124 10.37 7.52 -1.50
N GLU A 125 10.55 8.49 -2.39
CA GLU A 125 10.89 9.87 -2.00
C GLU A 125 9.77 10.57 -1.20
N TRP A 126 8.52 10.10 -1.31
CA TRP A 126 7.33 10.66 -0.62
C TRP A 126 7.10 10.11 0.80
N LYS A 127 8.09 9.42 1.38
CA LYS A 127 8.01 8.85 2.75
C LYS A 127 7.63 9.87 3.83
N SER A 128 7.92 11.16 3.63
CA SER A 128 7.55 12.22 4.56
C SER A 128 6.04 12.27 4.79
N TRP A 129 5.22 12.06 3.77
CA TRP A 129 3.76 12.06 3.90
C TRP A 129 3.25 10.95 4.82
N VAL A 130 3.87 9.77 4.77
CA VAL A 130 3.55 8.65 5.69
C VAL A 130 3.89 9.03 7.12
N ILE A 131 5.05 9.66 7.32
CA ILE A 131 5.55 9.98 8.65
C ILE A 131 4.77 11.15 9.25
N GLU A 132 4.44 12.17 8.46
CA GLU A 132 3.61 13.30 8.85
C GLU A 132 2.23 12.83 9.35
N ASP A 133 1.61 11.87 8.67
CA ASP A 133 0.36 11.24 9.10
C ASP A 133 0.50 10.61 10.50
N PHE A 134 1.55 9.82 10.74
CA PHE A 134 1.79 9.23 12.06
C PHE A 134 2.09 10.28 13.14
N LEU A 135 2.77 11.37 12.78
CA LEU A 135 3.09 12.46 13.70
C LEU A 135 1.88 13.37 13.98
N SER A 136 0.84 13.33 13.14
CA SER A 136 -0.39 14.08 13.36
C SER A 136 -1.21 13.56 14.54
N ASN A 137 -1.12 12.26 14.86
CA ASN A 137 -1.89 11.62 15.92
C ASN A 137 -1.07 10.56 16.67
N THR A 138 -0.58 10.92 17.86
CA THR A 138 0.21 10.02 18.73
C THR A 138 -0.57 8.77 19.12
N THR A 139 -1.89 8.85 19.33
CA THR A 139 -2.72 7.68 19.66
C THR A 139 -2.71 6.68 18.52
N THR A 140 -2.93 7.13 17.29
CA THR A 140 -2.87 6.28 16.09
C THR A 140 -1.48 5.68 15.90
N LEU A 141 -0.41 6.48 16.05
CA LEU A 141 0.97 5.98 15.98
C LEU A 141 1.21 4.84 16.98
N LEU A 142 0.76 4.98 18.23
CA LEU A 142 0.91 3.95 19.24
C LEU A 142 0.03 2.71 18.98
N GLN A 143 -1.16 2.88 18.40
CA GLN A 143 -1.99 1.77 17.94
C GLN A 143 -1.27 0.97 16.86
N VAL A 144 -0.78 1.64 15.81
CA VAL A 144 -0.03 1.01 14.71
C VAL A 144 1.25 0.35 15.24
N ALA A 145 1.98 0.97 16.16
CA ALA A 145 3.20 0.39 16.74
C ALA A 145 2.96 -0.93 17.50
N LYS A 146 1.76 -1.15 18.05
CA LYS A 146 1.39 -2.34 18.82
C LYS A 146 0.64 -3.40 18.00
N ASP A 147 0.30 -3.08 16.75
CA ASP A 147 -0.48 -3.92 15.86
C ASP A 147 0.36 -5.05 15.21
N GLU A 148 -0.27 -6.16 14.85
CA GLU A 148 0.39 -7.32 14.26
C GLU A 148 1.01 -7.06 12.87
N PHE A 149 0.46 -6.11 12.12
CA PHE A 149 0.98 -5.66 10.83
C PHE A 149 1.68 -4.29 10.96
N GLY A 150 1.04 -3.37 11.67
CA GLY A 150 1.51 -1.98 11.83
C GLY A 150 2.89 -1.85 12.47
N ASN A 151 3.28 -2.78 13.36
CA ASN A 151 4.60 -2.76 13.97
C ASN A 151 5.73 -2.82 12.93
N TYR A 152 5.52 -3.49 11.79
CA TYR A 152 6.48 -3.53 10.68
C TYR A 152 6.58 -2.17 9.98
N VAL A 153 5.46 -1.48 9.79
CA VAL A 153 5.41 -0.13 9.21
C VAL A 153 6.18 0.87 10.08
N ILE A 154 6.01 0.84 11.40
CA ILE A 154 6.73 1.76 12.31
C ILE A 154 8.23 1.44 12.35
N GLN A 155 8.61 0.16 12.39
CA GLN A 155 10.02 -0.23 12.28
C GLN A 155 10.64 0.24 10.96
N LYS A 156 9.90 0.11 9.84
CA LYS A 156 10.32 0.58 8.53
C LYS A 156 10.50 2.11 8.54
N ALA A 157 9.54 2.86 9.07
CA ALA A 157 9.60 4.32 9.18
C ALA A 157 10.83 4.78 9.96
N LEU A 158 11.09 4.16 11.11
CA LEU A 158 12.30 4.41 11.91
C LEU A 158 13.57 4.03 11.14
N LYS A 159 13.58 2.89 10.43
CA LYS A 159 14.74 2.43 9.66
C LYS A 159 15.09 3.35 8.50
N VAL A 160 14.11 3.77 7.68
CA VAL A 160 14.37 4.60 6.50
C VAL A 160 14.74 6.04 6.87
N THR A 161 14.41 6.48 8.09
CA THR A 161 14.75 7.81 8.61
C THR A 161 16.01 7.84 9.48
N LYS A 162 16.55 6.69 9.92
CA LYS A 162 17.69 6.56 10.87
C LYS A 162 19.02 7.23 10.46
N LYS A 163 19.09 7.95 9.34
CA LYS A 163 20.30 8.70 8.94
C LYS A 163 20.55 9.86 9.92
N SER A 164 21.83 10.12 10.24
CA SER A 164 22.24 11.22 11.13
C SER A 164 21.62 12.54 10.66
N GLY A 165 21.02 13.29 11.60
CA GLY A 165 20.42 14.59 11.32
C GLY A 165 19.04 14.58 10.64
N ASN A 166 18.41 13.42 10.40
CA ASN A 166 17.05 13.40 9.85
C ASN A 166 16.01 13.87 10.88
N PRO A 167 15.31 15.01 10.67
CA PRO A 167 14.36 15.55 11.64
C PRO A 167 13.16 14.64 11.87
N LEU A 168 12.73 13.88 10.85
CA LEU A 168 11.60 12.96 10.96
C LEU A 168 11.90 11.79 11.91
N TYR A 169 13.16 11.31 11.93
CA TYR A 169 13.58 10.29 12.88
C TYR A 169 13.48 10.79 14.32
N GLN A 170 13.95 12.01 14.57
CA GLN A 170 13.90 12.63 15.89
C GLN A 170 12.45 12.85 16.34
N GLN A 171 11.58 13.32 15.44
CA GLN A 171 10.17 13.50 15.75
C GLN A 171 9.47 12.18 16.09
N LEU A 172 9.74 11.10 15.34
CA LEU A 172 9.23 9.76 15.66
C LEU A 172 9.71 9.29 17.04
N LEU A 173 10.99 9.47 17.37
CA LEU A 173 11.52 9.14 18.68
C LEU A 173 10.88 9.95 19.80
N LEU A 174 10.73 11.26 19.62
CA LEU A 174 10.08 12.15 20.60
C LEU A 174 8.64 11.71 20.91
N ARG A 175 7.92 11.15 19.93
CA ARG A 175 6.57 10.64 20.13
C ARG A 175 6.52 9.23 20.71
N LEU A 176 7.51 8.37 20.44
CA LEU A 176 7.48 6.97 20.87
C LEU A 176 8.20 6.72 22.20
N GLN A 177 9.29 7.44 22.49
CA GLN A 177 10.11 7.23 23.69
C GLN A 177 9.37 7.40 25.02
N PRO A 178 8.47 8.40 25.18
CA PRO A 178 7.68 8.52 26.41
C PRO A 178 6.77 7.31 26.69
N HIS A 179 6.50 6.49 25.68
CA HIS A 179 5.56 5.37 25.73
C HIS A 179 6.25 4.00 25.60
N LEU A 180 7.56 3.90 25.86
CA LEU A 180 8.27 2.62 25.73
C LEU A 180 7.69 1.50 26.62
N SER A 181 7.14 1.83 27.79
CA SER A 181 6.55 0.85 28.71
C SER A 181 5.41 0.05 28.08
N ILE A 182 4.54 0.71 27.29
CA ILE A 182 3.43 0.04 26.61
C ILE A 182 3.87 -0.77 25.37
N LEU A 183 5.11 -0.56 24.91
CA LEU A 183 5.71 -1.29 23.79
C LEU A 183 6.54 -2.50 24.26
N LEU A 184 6.60 -2.82 25.56
CA LEU A 184 7.42 -3.94 26.07
C LEU A 184 6.87 -5.35 25.74
N SER A 185 5.61 -5.45 25.34
CA SER A 185 4.88 -6.71 25.13
C SER A 185 4.19 -6.77 23.77
N GLY A 186 3.72 -7.97 23.40
CA GLY A 186 3.05 -8.22 22.12
C GLY A 186 3.91 -7.82 20.92
N TYR A 187 3.28 -7.33 19.85
CA TYR A 187 3.96 -6.86 18.65
C TYR A 187 4.73 -5.55 18.87
N GLY A 188 4.30 -4.73 19.84
CA GLY A 188 5.01 -3.50 20.24
C GLY A 188 6.47 -3.74 20.63
N ARG A 189 6.79 -4.95 21.11
CA ARG A 189 8.15 -5.35 21.47
C ARG A 189 9.15 -5.17 20.33
N ASN A 190 8.71 -5.35 19.08
CA ASN A 190 9.56 -5.17 17.92
C ASN A 190 9.98 -3.70 17.74
N VAL A 191 9.03 -2.78 17.92
CA VAL A 191 9.29 -1.33 17.86
C VAL A 191 10.16 -0.89 19.04
N PHE A 192 9.86 -1.37 20.26
CA PHE A 192 10.69 -1.12 21.44
C PHE A 192 12.15 -1.53 21.20
N ASN A 193 12.36 -2.78 20.75
CA ASN A 193 13.68 -3.32 20.47
C ASN A 193 14.44 -2.51 19.41
N PHE A 194 13.72 -2.04 18.37
CA PHE A 194 14.31 -1.17 17.35
C PHE A 194 14.79 0.15 17.94
N ILE A 195 13.99 0.81 18.78
CA ILE A 195 14.31 2.10 19.40
C ILE A 195 15.49 1.96 20.38
N THR A 196 15.48 0.94 21.22
CA THR A 196 16.52 0.76 22.26
C THR A 196 17.77 0.04 21.76
N GLY A 197 17.82 -0.38 20.50
CA GLY A 197 18.93 -1.16 19.94
C GLY A 197 19.09 -2.56 20.53
N ARG A 198 18.04 -3.11 21.17
CA ARG A 198 18.05 -4.48 21.71
C ARG A 198 17.71 -5.44 20.56
N LYS A 199 18.54 -6.45 20.29
CA LYS A 199 18.20 -7.47 19.29
C LYS A 199 17.02 -8.29 19.81
N SER A 200 15.95 -8.41 19.02
CA SER A 200 14.89 -9.38 19.30
C SER A 200 15.50 -10.77 19.35
N VAL A 201 15.48 -11.40 20.53
CA VAL A 201 15.80 -12.83 20.67
C VAL A 201 14.71 -13.55 19.88
N LYS A 202 15.08 -14.11 18.72
CA LYS A 202 14.16 -14.99 17.98
C LYS A 202 13.81 -16.15 18.91
N LYS A 203 12.53 -16.32 19.23
CA LYS A 203 12.06 -17.59 19.78
C LYS A 203 12.30 -18.64 18.70
N VAL A 204 13.13 -19.63 19.05
CA VAL A 204 13.37 -20.86 18.27
C VAL A 204 12.05 -21.61 18.15
#